data_AF-A0A3N5ZC41-F1
#
_entry.id   AF-A0A3N5ZC41-F1
#
_cell.length_a   1.000
_cell.length_b   1.000
_cell.length_c   1.000
_cell.angle_alpha   90.00
_cell.angle_beta   90.00
_cell.angle_gamma   90.00
#
_symmetry.space_group_name_H-M   'P 1'
#
loop_
_entity.id
_entity.type
_entity.pdbx_description
1 polymer ?
#
loop_
_entity_poly.entity_id
_entity_poly.type
_entity_poly.pdbx_seq_one_letter_code
_entity_poly.pdbx_strand_id
1 'polypeptide(L)'
;MNARSLLAALAITTLVLSSLDGSSRHMPIEEVRAGMVGVGHTVFQGTKVEEFKVHVVGVLRNASGPKRDLIIARLEGGPLAETGVIAGMSGSPVYIDGKLVGAVG
;
A
#
# COMPACT_ATOMS: atom_id res chain seq x y z
N MET A 1 -18.63 -32.51 -30.10
CA MET A 1 -17.68 -32.14 -29.02
C MET A 1 -17.44 -33.36 -28.15
N ASN A 2 -16.19 -33.74 -27.91
CA ASN A 2 -15.83 -34.89 -27.07
C ASN A 2 -15.44 -34.44 -25.65
N ALA A 3 -15.58 -35.32 -24.65
CA ALA A 3 -15.43 -34.99 -23.22
C ALA A 3 -14.06 -34.36 -22.87
N ARG A 4 -13.01 -34.71 -23.62
CA ARG A 4 -11.66 -34.13 -23.47
C ARG A 4 -11.60 -32.64 -23.85
N SER A 5 -12.32 -32.24 -24.90
CA SER A 5 -12.42 -30.84 -25.31
C SER A 5 -13.15 -29.99 -24.28
N LEU A 6 -14.16 -30.57 -23.61
CA LEU A 6 -14.92 -29.91 -22.54
C LEU A 6 -14.08 -29.71 -21.27
N LEU A 7 -13.30 -30.73 -20.87
CA LEU A 7 -12.40 -30.65 -19.72
C LEU A 7 -11.28 -29.63 -19.94
N ALA A 8 -10.69 -29.60 -21.14
CA ALA A 8 -9.67 -28.62 -21.48
C ALA A 8 -10.23 -27.19 -21.47
N ALA A 9 -11.41 -26.97 -22.05
CA ALA A 9 -12.07 -25.66 -22.02
C ALA A 9 -12.40 -25.23 -20.59
N LEU A 10 -12.85 -26.14 -19.73
CA LEU A 10 -13.16 -25.84 -18.33
C LEU A 10 -11.90 -25.46 -17.54
N ALA A 11 -10.79 -26.19 -17.73
CA ALA A 11 -9.52 -25.92 -17.07
C ALA A 11 -8.92 -24.55 -17.48
N ILE A 12 -9.01 -24.22 -18.77
CA ILE A 12 -8.58 -22.91 -19.29
C ILE A 12 -9.45 -21.80 -18.71
N THR A 13 -10.76 -22.01 -18.65
CA THR A 13 -11.70 -21.03 -18.08
C THR A 13 -11.43 -20.77 -16.60
N THR A 14 -11.18 -21.81 -15.81
CA THR A 14 -10.83 -21.67 -14.37
C THR A 14 -9.52 -20.91 -14.16
N LEU A 15 -8.51 -21.15 -15.00
CA LEU A 15 -7.21 -20.47 -14.88
C LEU A 15 -7.30 -18.97 -15.20
N VAL A 16 -8.11 -18.60 -16.21
CA VAL A 16 -8.35 -17.20 -16.58
C VAL A 16 -9.12 -16.46 -15.47
N LEU A 17 -10.11 -17.10 -14.83
CA LEU A 17 -10.85 -16.48 -13.73
C LEU A 17 -9.97 -16.21 -12.50
N SER A 18 -9.02 -17.08 -12.18
CA SER A 18 -8.06 -16.87 -11.09
C SER A 18 -7.10 -15.70 -11.32
N SER A 19 -6.99 -15.23 -12.58
CA SER A 19 -6.11 -14.13 -12.98
C SER A 19 -6.82 -12.76 -12.95
N LEU A 20 -8.15 -12.75 -12.78
CA LEU A 20 -8.92 -11.53 -12.57
C LEU A 20 -8.77 -11.10 -11.12
N ASP A 21 -7.58 -10.65 -10.78
CA ASP A 21 -7.31 -10.05 -9.48
C ASP A 21 -8.06 -8.72 -9.46
N GLY A 22 -9.26 -8.71 -8.86
CA GLY A 22 -10.03 -7.50 -8.55
C GLY A 22 -9.37 -6.68 -7.44
N SER A 23 -8.04 -6.71 -7.36
CA SER A 23 -7.22 -6.12 -6.33
C SER A 23 -7.51 -4.63 -6.29
N SER A 24 -8.17 -4.21 -5.21
CA SER A 24 -8.43 -2.80 -4.96
C SER A 24 -7.09 -2.06 -4.98
N ARG A 25 -7.03 -0.96 -5.75
CA ARG A 25 -5.86 -0.06 -5.76
C ARG A 25 -5.57 0.57 -4.38
N HIS A 26 -6.49 0.40 -3.43
CA HIS A 26 -6.38 0.84 -2.05
C HIS A 26 -6.39 -0.35 -1.10
N MET A 27 -5.58 -0.27 -0.05
CA MET A 27 -5.63 -1.19 1.08
C MET A 27 -6.64 -0.66 2.11
N PRO A 28 -7.68 -1.43 2.46
CA PRO A 28 -8.61 -1.01 3.52
C PRO A 28 -7.91 -1.01 4.88
N ILE A 29 -8.30 -0.07 5.74
CA ILE A 29 -7.65 0.16 7.04
C ILE A 29 -7.82 -1.04 8.01
N GLU A 30 -8.79 -1.90 7.75
CA GLU A 30 -9.05 -3.15 8.49
C GLU A 30 -7.97 -4.21 8.23
N GLU A 31 -7.29 -4.14 7.09
CA GLU A 31 -6.18 -5.05 6.73
C GLU A 31 -4.85 -4.62 7.36
N VAL A 32 -4.70 -3.32 7.69
CA VAL A 32 -3.44 -2.78 8.23
C VAL A 32 -3.13 -3.36 9.61
N ARG A 33 -1.89 -3.82 9.80
CA ARG A 33 -1.39 -4.42 11.05
C ARG A 33 -0.01 -3.85 11.38
N ALA A 34 0.29 -3.80 12.68
CA ALA A 34 1.65 -3.51 13.16
C ALA A 34 2.65 -4.54 12.61
N GLY A 35 3.86 -4.09 12.29
CA GLY A 35 4.93 -4.90 11.70
C GLY A 35 4.89 -4.98 10.17
N MET A 36 3.83 -4.50 9.51
CA MET A 36 3.82 -4.39 8.04
C MET A 36 4.89 -3.39 7.56
N VAL A 37 5.49 -3.70 6.42
CA VAL A 37 6.47 -2.82 5.76
C VAL A 37 5.90 -2.38 4.42
N GLY A 38 5.94 -1.08 4.18
CA GLY A 38 5.50 -0.45 2.95
C GLY A 38 6.59 0.42 2.32
N VAL A 39 6.24 1.00 1.18
CA VAL A 39 7.07 1.93 0.41
C VAL A 39 6.30 3.23 0.25
N GLY A 40 6.92 4.33 0.65
CA GLY A 40 6.42 5.67 0.41
C GLY A 40 7.21 6.34 -0.72
N HIS A 41 6.55 7.22 -1.46
CA HIS A 41 7.18 8.02 -2.51
C HIS A 41 7.12 9.50 -2.17
N THR A 42 8.23 10.20 -2.32
CA THR A 42 8.31 11.64 -2.08
C THR A 42 9.33 12.30 -3.00
N VAL A 43 9.39 13.63 -2.99
CA VAL A 43 10.44 14.41 -3.64
C VAL A 43 11.19 15.14 -2.55
N PHE A 44 12.41 14.70 -2.24
CA PHE A 44 13.25 15.38 -1.25
C PHE A 44 13.87 16.65 -1.83
N GLN A 45 14.20 16.65 -3.13
CA GLN A 45 14.80 17.79 -3.80
C GLN A 45 14.47 17.83 -5.29
N GLY A 46 14.22 19.05 -5.79
CA GLY A 46 13.93 19.30 -7.20
C GLY A 46 12.62 18.64 -7.63
N THR A 47 12.70 17.68 -8.55
CA THR A 47 11.54 16.97 -9.11
C THR A 47 11.71 15.45 -9.08
N LYS A 48 12.81 14.95 -8.51
CA LYS A 48 13.13 13.53 -8.49
C LYS A 48 12.26 12.83 -7.44
N VAL A 49 11.45 11.89 -7.89
CA VAL A 49 10.72 11.00 -6.99
C VAL A 49 11.66 9.95 -6.43
N GLU A 50 11.65 9.79 -5.11
CA GLU A 50 12.48 8.88 -4.36
C GLU A 50 11.63 8.07 -3.38
N GLU A 51 12.09 6.87 -3.07
CA GLU A 51 11.42 5.93 -2.19
C GLU A 51 11.96 6.00 -0.77
N PHE A 52 11.08 5.78 0.20
CA PHE A 52 11.43 5.53 1.60
C PHE A 52 10.63 4.35 2.13
N LYS A 53 11.20 3.61 3.08
CA LYS A 53 10.49 2.52 3.76
C LYS A 53 9.57 3.07 4.82
N VAL A 54 8.43 2.40 4.99
CA VAL A 54 7.43 2.69 6.00
C VAL A 54 7.22 1.45 6.85
N HIS A 55 7.55 1.52 8.14
CA HIS A 55 7.34 0.44 9.09
C HIS A 55 6.11 0.75 9.95
N VAL A 56 5.02 0.01 9.76
CA VAL A 56 3.78 0.23 10.51
C VAL A 56 3.98 -0.17 11.98
N VAL A 57 3.75 0.79 12.87
CA VAL A 57 3.80 0.59 14.33
C VAL A 57 2.41 0.23 14.86
N GLY A 58 1.35 0.82 14.30
CA GLY A 58 -0.02 0.52 14.71
C GLY A 58 -1.05 1.42 14.03
N VAL A 59 -2.32 1.26 14.40
CA VAL A 59 -3.45 2.06 13.91
C VAL A 59 -4.19 2.66 15.09
N LEU A 60 -4.34 3.99 15.10
CA LEU A 60 -5.16 4.72 16.05
C LEU A 60 -6.53 4.99 15.40
N ARG A 61 -7.59 4.42 15.98
CA ARG A 61 -8.94 4.57 15.45
C ARG A 61 -9.56 5.89 15.89
N ASN A 62 -10.19 6.61 14.95
CA ASN A 62 -10.87 7.89 15.17
C ASN A 62 -9.99 9.01 15.80
N ALA A 63 -8.67 8.94 15.64
CA ALA A 63 -7.74 9.87 16.28
C ALA A 63 -7.85 11.30 15.75
N SER A 64 -8.36 11.50 14.53
CA SER A 64 -8.61 12.82 13.94
C SER A 64 -10.11 13.09 13.69
N GLY A 65 -10.98 12.44 14.46
CA GLY A 65 -12.44 12.57 14.35
C GLY A 65 -13.15 11.28 13.88
N PRO A 66 -14.49 11.29 13.79
CA PRO A 66 -15.27 10.11 13.42
C PRO A 66 -14.87 9.53 12.06
N LYS A 67 -14.53 8.24 12.02
CA LYS A 67 -14.04 7.52 10.83
C LYS A 67 -12.76 8.09 10.24
N ARG A 68 -11.94 8.75 11.07
CA ARG A 68 -10.62 9.30 10.69
C ARG A 68 -9.53 8.58 11.49
N ASP A 69 -9.15 7.42 10.99
CA ASP A 69 -8.10 6.60 11.56
C ASP A 69 -6.72 7.11 11.14
N LEU A 70 -5.72 6.94 12.01
CA LEU A 70 -4.33 7.28 11.74
C LEU A 70 -3.46 6.03 11.80
N ILE A 71 -2.62 5.84 10.79
CA ILE A 71 -1.58 4.82 10.80
C ILE A 71 -0.32 5.44 11.39
N ILE A 72 0.17 4.85 12.47
CA ILE A 72 1.44 5.25 13.08
C ILE A 72 2.53 4.41 12.46
N ALA A 73 3.56 5.07 11.92
CA ALA A 73 4.65 4.41 11.24
C ALA A 73 6.00 5.07 11.53
N ARG A 74 7.07 4.28 11.45
CA ARG A 74 8.45 4.76 11.41
C ARG A 74 8.91 4.79 9.96
N LEU A 75 9.51 5.90 9.55
CA LEU A 75 10.03 6.07 8.20
C LEU A 75 11.55 5.87 8.17
N GLU A 76 12.07 5.30 7.10
CA GLU A 76 13.50 5.02 6.90
C GLU A 76 13.88 5.27 5.44
N GLY A 77 15.05 5.86 5.20
CA GLY A 77 15.59 6.08 3.85
C GLY A 77 15.73 7.55 3.49
N GLY A 78 16.58 7.84 2.50
CA GLY A 78 16.92 9.21 2.12
C GLY A 78 17.41 10.04 3.33
N PRO A 79 17.06 11.34 3.40
CA PRO A 79 17.45 12.20 4.51
C PRO A 79 16.70 11.92 5.83
N LEU A 80 15.67 11.05 5.82
CA LEU A 80 14.75 10.88 6.96
C LEU A 80 15.42 10.32 8.23
N ALA A 81 16.56 9.63 8.10
CA ALA A 81 17.31 9.13 9.25
C ALA A 81 17.83 10.26 10.15
N GLU A 82 18.09 11.43 9.57
CA GLU A 82 18.61 12.60 10.29
C GLU A 82 17.51 13.65 10.51
N THR A 83 16.64 13.85 9.52
CA THR A 83 15.68 14.96 9.53
C THR A 83 14.33 14.59 10.14
N GLY A 84 13.97 13.30 10.15
CA GLY A 84 12.58 12.88 10.30
C GLY A 84 11.69 13.42 9.17
N VAL A 85 10.37 13.48 9.41
CA VAL A 85 9.41 14.06 8.46
C VAL A 85 9.63 15.56 8.36
N ILE A 86 9.82 16.06 7.13
CA ILE A 86 10.03 17.48 6.84
C ILE A 86 8.76 18.11 6.26
N ALA A 87 8.63 19.43 6.43
CA ALA A 87 7.53 20.18 5.81
C ALA A 87 7.52 19.99 4.29
N GLY A 88 6.33 19.81 3.72
CA GLY A 88 6.15 19.52 2.30
C GLY A 88 6.02 18.03 1.95
N MET A 89 6.30 17.11 2.88
CA MET A 89 6.01 15.68 2.68
C MET A 89 4.53 15.31 2.81
N SER A 90 3.69 16.25 3.28
CA SER A 90 2.25 16.00 3.39
C SER A 90 1.68 15.61 2.02
N GLY A 91 0.96 14.48 1.98
CA GLY A 91 0.41 13.93 0.74
C GLY A 91 1.31 12.93 0.02
N SER A 92 2.56 12.70 0.48
CA SER A 92 3.41 11.63 -0.07
C SER A 92 2.72 10.27 0.06
N PRO A 93 2.41 9.56 -1.05
CA PRO A 93 1.64 8.33 -1.00
C PRO A 93 2.47 7.19 -0.42
N VAL A 94 1.81 6.31 0.33
CA VAL A 94 2.39 5.10 0.93
C VAL A 94 1.64 3.87 0.45
N TYR A 95 2.39 2.84 0.10
CA TYR A 95 1.90 1.58 -0.43
C TYR A 95 2.38 0.39 0.41
N ILE A 96 1.53 -0.62 0.59
CA ILE A 96 1.87 -1.92 1.16
C ILE A 96 1.37 -2.97 0.16
N ASP A 97 2.21 -3.92 -0.22
CA ASP A 97 1.91 -4.94 -1.24
C ASP A 97 1.34 -4.34 -2.55
N GLY A 98 1.87 -3.19 -2.97
CA GLY A 98 1.44 -2.46 -4.16
C GLY A 98 0.09 -1.74 -4.05
N LYS A 99 -0.59 -1.80 -2.90
CA LYS A 99 -1.87 -1.14 -2.65
C LYS A 99 -1.67 0.16 -1.89
N LEU A 100 -2.35 1.24 -2.29
CA LEU A 100 -2.28 2.53 -1.59
C LEU A 100 -2.95 2.42 -0.22
N VAL A 101 -2.18 2.60 0.84
CA VAL A 101 -2.69 2.51 2.22
C VAL A 101 -2.99 3.89 2.83
N GLY A 102 -2.31 4.94 2.35
CA GLY A 102 -2.50 6.29 2.87
C GLY A 102 -1.46 7.26 2.32
N ALA A 103 -1.31 8.39 3.02
CA ALA A 103 -0.30 9.40 2.72
C ALA A 103 0.35 9.89 4.01
N VAL A 104 1.58 10.39 3.90
CA VAL A 104 2.26 11.08 5.01
C VAL A 104 1.47 12.35 5.36
N GLY A 105 1.28 12.58 6.65
CA GLY A 105 0.52 13.71 7.21
C GLY A 105 1.26 14.37 8.36
#